data_AF-A0A4W2C013-F1
#
_entry.id   AF-A0A4W2C013-F1
#
_cell.length_a   1.000
_cell.length_b   1.000
_cell.length_c   1.000
_cell.angle_alpha   90.00
_cell.angle_beta   90.00
_cell.angle_gamma   90.00
#
_symmetry.space_group_name_H-M   'P 1'
#
loop_
_entity.id
_entity.type
_entity.pdbx_description
1 polymer ?
#
loop_
_entity_poly.entity_id
_entity_poly.type
_entity_poly.pdbx_seq_one_letter_code
_entity_poly.pdbx_strand_id
1 'polypeptide(L)'
;MRLGGPWAWLLGLPTAVVYGSLALFVSVLHNVFLLYYVDTFVSVYKIDKAAFWVGETVFLLWNSLNDPLFGWLSDRQFLSSQPRLCEEELLVGGEEAGSITLGQYLQQLARHRNFLWFVGMDLVQVFHCHFNSNFFPLFLEHLLSDHISLSTGSFLLGISYVAPHLNNLYFLPLCRRWGVYAVVRGLFLLKLGLSLLMLLAGPDHPGLLCLFIASNRVFTEGTCKLLTLVVTDLVDEDLVLNHRKQAASALLFGMVALVTKPGQTFAPLLGTWLLCFYTGEGPGAGMVLEAPGSTAYLVYLLMSLGPGSSEAERMTTSHDRGWAWAAPGCHPSPACPYVGRGTGFHLLVLHSFIHQICMGYLLCQVLF
;
A
#
# COMPACT_ATOMS: atom_id res chain seq x y z
N MET A 1 -28.80 38.33 -1.46
CA MET A 1 -29.27 37.57 -2.63
C MET A 1 -29.69 36.19 -2.17
N ARG A 2 -31.00 35.89 -2.15
CA ARG A 2 -31.53 34.54 -1.90
C ARG A 2 -31.25 33.70 -3.14
N LEU A 3 -30.34 32.75 -3.06
CA LEU A 3 -30.11 31.74 -4.10
C LEU A 3 -31.29 30.75 -4.10
N GLY A 4 -32.41 31.13 -4.71
CA GLY A 4 -33.63 30.32 -4.84
C GLY A 4 -33.58 29.33 -6.00
N GLY A 5 -32.57 28.46 -6.03
CA GLY A 5 -32.44 27.38 -7.04
C GLY A 5 -32.38 25.99 -6.40
N PRO A 6 -32.32 24.91 -7.20
CA PRO A 6 -32.12 23.53 -6.69
C PRO A 6 -30.89 23.38 -5.78
N TRP A 7 -29.94 24.31 -5.87
CA TRP A 7 -28.76 24.45 -4.99
C TRP A 7 -29.09 24.85 -3.54
N ALA A 8 -30.26 25.44 -3.27
CA ALA A 8 -30.69 25.82 -1.92
C ALA A 8 -30.89 24.60 -1.00
N TRP A 9 -31.34 23.47 -1.57
CA TRP A 9 -31.49 22.20 -0.86
C TRP A 9 -30.12 21.61 -0.48
N LEU A 10 -29.13 21.71 -1.37
CA LEU A 10 -27.75 21.26 -1.10
C LEU A 10 -27.08 22.07 0.00
N LEU A 11 -27.34 23.39 0.06
CA LEU A 11 -26.84 24.28 1.12
C LEU A 11 -27.52 24.03 2.49
N GLY A 12 -28.66 23.35 2.53
CA GLY A 12 -29.38 23.00 3.76
C GLY A 12 -29.00 21.64 4.35
N LEU A 13 -28.20 20.83 3.66
CA LEU A 13 -27.76 19.53 4.15
C LEU A 13 -26.64 19.69 5.19
N PRO A 14 -26.62 18.87 6.26
CA PRO A 14 -25.49 18.83 7.17
C PRO A 14 -24.21 18.50 6.40
N THR A 15 -23.12 19.23 6.66
CA THR A 15 -21.81 19.02 6.02
C THR A 15 -21.34 17.57 6.14
N ALA A 16 -21.64 16.91 7.27
CA ALA A 16 -21.35 15.49 7.48
C ALA A 16 -22.06 14.56 6.48
N VAL A 17 -23.31 14.85 6.09
CA VAL A 17 -24.07 14.04 5.12
C VAL A 17 -23.50 14.24 3.72
N VAL A 18 -23.15 15.47 3.36
CA VAL A 18 -22.56 15.79 2.05
C VAL A 18 -21.19 15.12 1.90
N TYR A 19 -20.33 15.27 2.91
CA TYR A 19 -19.00 14.65 2.92
C TYR A 19 -19.08 13.12 2.95
N GLY A 20 -19.97 12.56 3.78
CA GLY A 20 -20.19 11.12 3.85
C GLY A 20 -20.71 10.52 2.55
N SER A 21 -21.63 11.21 1.86
CA SER A 21 -22.16 10.79 0.56
C SER A 21 -21.07 10.84 -0.52
N LEU A 22 -20.28 11.91 -0.56
CA LEU A 22 -19.15 12.03 -1.47
C LEU A 22 -18.14 10.90 -1.24
N ALA A 23 -17.75 10.65 0.01
CA ALA A 23 -16.82 9.59 0.37
C ALA A 23 -17.34 8.20 -0.03
N LEU A 24 -18.65 7.94 0.13
CA LEU A 24 -19.28 6.70 -0.30
C LEU A 24 -19.18 6.51 -1.82
N PHE A 25 -19.59 7.49 -2.62
CA PHE A 25 -19.54 7.37 -4.08
C PHE A 25 -18.12 7.25 -4.61
N VAL A 26 -17.18 8.03 -4.06
CA VAL A 26 -15.75 7.92 -4.40
C VAL A 26 -15.23 6.51 -4.08
N SER A 27 -15.58 5.96 -2.92
CA SER A 27 -15.15 4.61 -2.53
C SER A 27 -15.73 3.54 -3.45
N VAL A 28 -17.00 3.65 -3.86
CA VAL A 28 -17.63 2.70 -4.79
C VAL A 28 -16.93 2.72 -6.15
N LEU A 29 -16.74 3.91 -6.72
CA LEU A 29 -16.06 4.06 -8.01
C LEU A 29 -14.60 3.57 -7.95
N HIS A 30 -13.89 3.90 -6.88
CA HIS A 30 -12.50 3.52 -6.69
C HIS A 30 -12.32 1.99 -6.62
N ASN A 31 -13.16 1.29 -5.85
CA ASN A 31 -13.06 -0.16 -5.73
C ASN A 31 -13.39 -0.89 -7.06
N VAL A 32 -14.38 -0.40 -7.82
CA VAL A 32 -14.67 -0.95 -9.15
C VAL A 32 -13.48 -0.72 -10.08
N PHE A 33 -12.89 0.48 -10.07
CA PHE A 33 -11.71 0.77 -10.88
C PHE A 33 -10.53 -0.14 -10.50
N LEU A 34 -10.19 -0.28 -9.22
CA LEU A 34 -9.10 -1.14 -8.75
C LEU A 34 -9.24 -2.60 -9.20
N LEU A 35 -10.47 -3.12 -9.24
CA LEU A 35 -10.72 -4.50 -9.67
C LEU A 35 -10.46 -4.72 -11.16
N TYR A 36 -10.77 -3.74 -12.01
CA TYR A 36 -10.80 -3.94 -13.45
C TYR A 36 -9.75 -3.16 -14.23
N TYR A 37 -9.01 -2.23 -13.63
CA TYR A 37 -8.15 -1.33 -14.40
C TYR A 37 -7.03 -2.09 -15.13
N VAL A 38 -6.36 -3.04 -14.48
CA VAL A 38 -5.27 -3.82 -15.10
C VAL A 38 -5.80 -4.62 -16.30
N ASP A 39 -6.89 -5.36 -16.11
CA ASP A 39 -7.51 -6.16 -17.17
C ASP A 39 -8.01 -5.26 -18.32
N THR A 40 -8.58 -4.10 -18.00
CA THR A 40 -9.03 -3.13 -19.01
C THR A 40 -7.85 -2.61 -19.85
N PHE A 41 -6.77 -2.17 -19.21
CA PHE A 41 -5.63 -1.59 -19.93
C PHE A 41 -4.80 -2.63 -20.70
N VAL A 42 -4.67 -3.84 -20.18
CA VAL A 42 -3.86 -4.89 -20.80
C VAL A 42 -4.67 -5.73 -21.79
N SER A 43 -5.86 -6.20 -21.42
CA SER A 43 -6.67 -7.11 -22.24
C SER A 43 -7.53 -6.38 -23.27
N VAL A 44 -8.11 -5.21 -22.92
CA VAL A 44 -8.99 -4.46 -23.82
C VAL A 44 -8.19 -3.45 -24.66
N TYR A 45 -7.41 -2.58 -24.03
CA TYR A 45 -6.63 -1.54 -24.72
C TYR A 45 -5.34 -2.06 -25.35
N LYS A 46 -4.89 -3.28 -25.02
CA LYS A 46 -3.68 -3.91 -25.57
C LYS A 46 -2.45 -3.00 -25.53
N ILE A 47 -2.30 -2.25 -24.43
CA ILE A 47 -1.17 -1.34 -24.23
C ILE A 47 0.11 -2.19 -24.21
N ASP A 48 1.13 -1.75 -24.94
CA ASP A 48 2.42 -2.42 -24.93
C ASP A 48 3.08 -2.31 -23.54
N LYS A 49 3.84 -3.33 -23.16
CA LYS A 49 4.41 -3.45 -21.81
C LYS A 49 5.26 -2.25 -21.42
N ALA A 50 6.03 -1.70 -22.38
CA ALA A 50 6.91 -0.58 -22.12
C ALA A 50 6.09 0.69 -21.84
N ALA A 51 5.05 0.97 -22.64
CA ALA A 51 4.15 2.08 -22.40
C ALA A 51 3.39 1.96 -21.08
N PHE A 52 2.98 0.75 -20.68
CA PHE A 52 2.35 0.53 -19.39
C PHE A 52 3.31 0.86 -18.22
N TRP A 53 4.54 0.34 -18.26
CA TRP A 53 5.56 0.63 -17.24
C TRP A 53 5.94 2.11 -17.17
N VAL A 54 6.05 2.78 -18.33
CA VAL A 54 6.29 4.22 -18.39
C VAL A 54 5.12 4.97 -17.78
N GLY A 55 3.87 4.59 -18.10
CA GLY A 55 2.66 5.17 -17.53
C GLY A 55 2.60 5.03 -16.00
N GLU A 56 2.82 3.83 -15.48
CA GLU A 56 2.87 3.56 -14.03
C GLU A 56 4.01 4.31 -13.34
N THR A 57 5.18 4.43 -13.98
CA THR A 57 6.32 5.18 -13.43
C THR A 57 5.99 6.68 -13.36
N VAL A 58 5.41 7.24 -14.43
CA VAL A 58 4.99 8.65 -14.46
C VAL A 58 3.89 8.90 -13.43
N PHE A 59 2.92 7.98 -13.32
CA PHE A 59 1.86 8.05 -12.32
C PHE A 59 2.43 7.99 -10.90
N LEU A 60 3.35 7.07 -10.61
CA LEU A 60 4.04 6.97 -9.31
C LEU A 60 4.75 8.27 -8.96
N LEU A 61 5.56 8.79 -9.88
CA LEU A 61 6.32 10.02 -9.67
C LEU A 61 5.39 11.20 -9.40
N TRP A 62 4.37 11.38 -10.24
CA TRP A 62 3.39 12.46 -10.05
C TRP A 62 2.61 12.30 -8.76
N ASN A 63 2.08 11.10 -8.49
CA ASN A 63 1.24 10.81 -7.34
C ASN A 63 2.01 10.94 -6.02
N SER A 64 3.33 10.72 -6.01
CA SER A 64 4.15 10.85 -4.81
C SER A 64 4.70 12.26 -4.62
N LEU A 65 4.95 13.01 -5.70
CA LEU A 65 5.51 14.37 -5.65
C LEU A 65 4.44 15.46 -5.50
N ASN A 66 3.20 15.21 -5.91
CA ASN A 66 2.17 16.25 -5.88
C ASN A 66 1.70 16.58 -4.45
N ASP A 67 1.60 15.63 -3.52
CA ASP A 67 1.20 15.91 -2.14
C ASP A 67 2.20 16.79 -1.39
N PRO A 68 3.52 16.52 -1.38
CA PRO A 68 4.46 17.41 -0.70
C PRO A 68 4.54 18.79 -1.37
N LEU A 69 4.34 18.87 -2.70
CA LEU A 69 4.31 20.14 -3.41
C LEU A 69 3.08 20.98 -3.02
N PHE A 70 1.89 20.39 -3.01
CA PHE A 70 0.68 21.09 -2.58
C PHE A 70 0.66 21.34 -1.07
N GLY A 71 1.23 20.44 -0.27
CA GLY A 71 1.42 20.63 1.17
C GLY A 71 2.34 21.81 1.47
N TRP A 72 3.46 21.93 0.72
CA TRP A 72 4.34 23.09 0.81
C TRP A 72 3.62 24.38 0.42
N LEU A 73 2.89 24.37 -0.70
CA LEU A 73 2.14 25.55 -1.16
C LEU A 73 1.07 25.99 -0.14
N SER A 74 0.41 25.05 0.53
CA SER A 74 -0.55 25.31 1.60
C SER A 74 0.13 25.93 2.84
N ASP A 75 1.21 25.31 3.32
CA ASP A 75 1.75 25.61 4.65
C ASP A 75 2.93 26.60 4.63
N ARG A 76 3.35 27.06 3.45
CA ARG A 76 4.47 28.01 3.27
C ARG A 76 4.35 29.25 4.15
N GLN A 77 3.14 29.79 4.32
CA GLN A 77 2.89 31.00 5.11
C GLN A 77 3.13 30.77 6.62
N PHE A 78 2.91 29.56 7.10
CA PHE A 78 3.14 29.18 8.50
C PHE A 78 4.64 29.02 8.78
N LEU A 79 5.40 28.60 7.77
CA LEU A 79 6.85 28.39 7.85
C LEU A 79 7.68 29.68 7.64
N SER A 80 7.09 30.73 7.06
CA SER A 80 7.74 32.04 6.87
C SER A 80 7.66 32.99 8.07
N SER A 81 6.90 32.63 9.11
CA SER A 81 6.47 33.55 10.16
C SER A 81 7.11 33.28 11.54
N GLN A 82 8.42 32.97 11.60
CA GLN A 82 9.17 32.80 12.85
C GLN A 82 9.97 34.05 13.26
N PRO A 83 9.48 34.89 14.19
CA PRO A 83 10.33 35.77 14.99
C PRO A 83 10.91 34.96 16.15
N ARG A 84 12.23 35.04 16.36
CA ARG A 84 12.90 34.42 17.50
C ARG A 84 12.36 35.02 18.80
N LEU A 85 11.89 34.19 19.73
CA LEU A 85 11.65 34.59 21.11
C LEU A 85 12.85 34.16 21.97
N CYS A 86 13.85 35.03 22.02
CA CYS A 86 14.77 35.30 23.13
C CYS A 86 15.92 36.15 22.59
N GLU A 87 15.89 37.46 22.82
CA GLU A 87 16.79 38.13 23.78
C GLU A 87 16.36 39.59 23.90
N GLU A 88 16.15 40.02 25.13
CA GLU A 88 16.06 41.43 25.47
C GLU A 88 17.47 42.00 25.34
N GLU A 89 17.86 42.49 24.16
CA GLU A 89 18.80 43.60 24.09
C GLU A 89 18.69 44.43 22.80
N LEU A 90 18.77 45.71 23.05
CA LEU A 90 18.62 46.86 22.18
C LEU A 90 19.81 46.97 21.20
N LEU A 91 19.54 47.43 19.97
CA LEU A 91 20.47 47.92 18.95
C LEU A 91 21.32 46.87 18.20
N VAL A 92 20.91 46.56 16.96
CA VAL A 92 21.68 46.74 15.71
C VAL A 92 20.76 46.37 14.54
N GLY A 93 21.01 47.01 13.39
CA GLY A 93 20.13 47.10 12.22
C GLY A 93 19.62 45.77 11.65
N GLY A 94 18.52 45.90 10.90
CA GLY A 94 17.69 44.80 10.44
C GLY A 94 18.43 43.69 9.72
N GLU A 95 18.09 42.46 10.11
CA GLU A 95 18.23 41.27 9.29
C GLU A 95 16.89 40.54 9.21
N GLU A 96 16.62 40.08 8.00
CA GLU A 96 15.39 39.50 7.46
C GLU A 96 14.73 38.41 8.33
N ALA A 97 13.39 38.42 8.33
CA ALA A 97 12.55 37.42 8.97
C ALA A 97 12.93 35.99 8.53
N GLY A 98 13.23 35.12 9.51
CA GLY A 98 13.69 33.76 9.25
C GLY A 98 12.58 32.86 8.68
N SER A 99 12.45 32.83 7.36
CA SER A 99 11.62 31.85 6.66
C SER A 99 12.37 30.53 6.50
N ILE A 100 11.76 29.42 6.93
CA ILE A 100 12.34 28.09 6.73
C ILE A 100 12.14 27.71 5.27
N THR A 101 13.19 27.25 4.60
CA THR A 101 13.11 26.70 3.23
C THR A 101 12.66 25.24 3.24
N LEU A 102 12.08 24.75 2.13
CA LEU A 102 11.69 23.34 1.98
C LEU A 102 12.86 22.38 2.25
N GLY A 103 14.07 22.73 1.81
CA GLY A 103 15.28 21.93 2.05
C GLY A 103 15.65 21.82 3.54
N GLN A 104 15.49 22.92 4.30
CA GLN A 104 15.71 22.90 5.75
C GLN A 104 14.63 22.08 6.47
N TYR A 105 13.37 22.18 6.03
CA TYR A 105 12.29 21.35 6.56
C TYR A 105 12.56 19.85 6.29
N LEU A 106 12.95 19.49 5.07
CA LEU A 106 13.39 18.13 4.70
C LEU A 106 14.52 17.64 5.61
N GLN A 107 15.51 18.49 5.88
CA GLN A 107 16.64 18.13 6.74
C GLN A 107 16.23 17.94 8.20
N GLN A 108 15.32 18.76 8.71
CA GLN A 108 14.75 18.61 10.06
C GLN A 108 13.98 17.29 10.17
N LEU A 109 13.14 17.00 9.18
CA LEU A 109 12.32 15.80 9.13
C LEU A 109 13.17 14.53 9.00
N ALA A 110 14.22 14.56 8.19
CA ALA A 110 15.17 13.46 8.04
C ALA A 110 16.00 13.18 9.31
N ARG A 111 16.08 14.11 10.26
CA ARG A 111 16.68 13.88 11.58
C ARG A 111 15.69 13.34 12.60
N HIS A 112 14.40 13.42 12.32
CA HIS A 112 13.33 13.01 13.23
C HIS A 112 13.17 11.49 13.22
N ARG A 113 13.70 10.82 14.25
CA ARG A 113 13.75 9.35 14.31
C ARG A 113 12.36 8.71 14.28
N ASN A 114 11.40 9.26 15.02
CA ASN A 114 10.04 8.75 15.08
C ASN A 114 9.37 8.80 13.70
N PHE A 115 9.61 9.88 12.94
CA PHE A 115 9.13 9.99 11.56
C PHE A 115 9.76 8.92 10.66
N LEU A 116 11.07 8.71 10.71
CA LEU A 116 11.74 7.72 9.85
C LEU A 116 11.24 6.28 10.12
N TRP A 117 11.12 5.90 11.39
CA TRP A 117 10.59 4.58 11.76
C TRP A 117 9.14 4.40 11.34
N PHE A 118 8.30 5.41 11.62
CA PHE A 118 6.90 5.41 11.21
C PHE A 118 6.75 5.29 9.69
N VAL A 119 7.46 6.11 8.91
CA VAL A 119 7.33 6.12 7.46
C VAL A 119 7.85 4.82 6.83
N GLY A 120 8.91 4.22 7.39
CA GLY A 120 9.37 2.90 6.97
C GLY A 120 8.31 1.82 7.21
N MET A 121 7.68 1.82 8.38
CA MET A 121 6.57 0.91 8.69
C MET A 121 5.35 1.17 7.80
N ASP A 122 4.95 2.44 7.65
CA ASP A 122 3.77 2.83 6.86
C ASP A 122 3.96 2.48 5.38
N LEU A 123 5.17 2.56 4.84
CA LEU A 123 5.46 2.09 3.48
C LEU A 123 5.15 0.60 3.32
N VAL A 124 5.63 -0.24 4.26
CA VAL A 124 5.35 -1.67 4.26
C VAL A 124 3.85 -1.92 4.42
N GLN A 125 3.21 -1.21 5.34
CA GLN A 125 1.79 -1.38 5.63
C GLN A 125 0.90 -0.94 4.46
N VAL A 126 1.24 0.16 3.78
CA VAL A 126 0.57 0.63 2.57
C VAL A 126 0.75 -0.37 1.43
N PHE A 127 1.96 -0.90 1.22
CA PHE A 127 2.19 -1.99 0.26
C PHE A 127 1.29 -3.19 0.56
N HIS A 128 1.26 -3.68 1.81
CA HIS A 128 0.41 -4.81 2.20
C HIS A 128 -1.08 -4.55 1.97
N CYS A 129 -1.55 -3.33 2.24
CA CYS A 129 -2.95 -2.96 2.03
C CYS A 129 -3.33 -2.95 0.56
N HIS A 130 -2.50 -2.36 -0.29
CA HIS A 130 -2.75 -2.32 -1.73
C HIS A 130 -2.59 -3.70 -2.35
N PHE A 131 -1.58 -4.46 -1.96
CA PHE A 131 -1.39 -5.84 -2.41
C PHE A 131 -2.60 -6.68 -2.07
N ASN A 132 -3.04 -6.63 -0.80
CA ASN A 132 -4.19 -7.38 -0.37
C ASN A 132 -5.46 -6.93 -1.10
N SER A 133 -5.66 -5.63 -1.35
CA SER A 133 -6.84 -5.13 -2.09
C SER A 133 -6.91 -5.63 -3.54
N ASN A 134 -5.76 -5.64 -4.23
CA ASN A 134 -5.68 -5.99 -5.64
C ASN A 134 -5.77 -7.51 -5.88
N PHE A 135 -5.15 -8.32 -5.03
CA PHE A 135 -5.08 -9.78 -5.20
C PHE A 135 -6.11 -10.56 -4.39
N PHE A 136 -6.88 -9.92 -3.49
CA PHE A 136 -7.91 -10.58 -2.71
C PHE A 136 -8.94 -11.37 -3.54
N PRO A 137 -9.48 -10.86 -4.67
CA PRO A 137 -10.39 -11.63 -5.51
C PRO A 137 -9.75 -12.92 -6.03
N LEU A 138 -8.48 -12.83 -6.46
CA LEU A 138 -7.72 -13.98 -6.96
C LEU A 138 -7.49 -15.01 -5.84
N PHE A 139 -7.13 -14.56 -4.63
CA PHE A 139 -6.97 -15.46 -3.49
C PHE A 139 -8.29 -16.12 -3.09
N LEU A 140 -9.40 -15.38 -3.14
CA LEU A 140 -10.72 -15.92 -2.85
C LEU A 140 -11.13 -16.99 -3.86
N GLU A 141 -10.87 -16.76 -5.15
CA GLU A 141 -11.15 -17.73 -6.20
C GLU A 141 -10.23 -18.95 -6.08
N HIS A 142 -8.92 -18.77 -5.97
CA HIS A 142 -7.98 -19.91 -6.02
C HIS A 142 -7.87 -20.72 -4.73
N LEU A 143 -8.15 -20.14 -3.56
CA LEU A 143 -8.00 -20.80 -2.26
C LEU A 143 -9.32 -21.31 -1.69
N LEU A 144 -10.46 -20.75 -2.14
CA LEU A 144 -11.78 -21.10 -1.60
C LEU A 144 -12.77 -21.63 -2.65
N SER A 145 -12.50 -21.59 -3.97
CA SER A 145 -13.46 -22.04 -5.02
C SER A 145 -14.04 -23.43 -4.77
N ASP A 146 -13.23 -24.35 -4.26
CA ASP A 146 -13.61 -25.75 -4.10
C ASP A 146 -14.43 -25.97 -2.81
N HIS A 147 -14.50 -24.96 -1.94
CA HIS A 147 -15.12 -25.05 -0.62
C HIS A 147 -16.32 -24.11 -0.44
N ILE A 148 -16.47 -23.07 -1.26
CA ILE A 148 -17.57 -22.09 -1.15
C ILE A 148 -18.37 -21.97 -2.44
N SER A 149 -19.68 -21.72 -2.32
CA SER A 149 -20.53 -21.47 -3.49
C SER A 149 -20.18 -20.12 -4.15
N LEU A 150 -20.41 -20.00 -5.46
CA LEU A 150 -20.12 -18.78 -6.23
C LEU A 150 -20.85 -17.54 -5.68
N SER A 151 -22.07 -17.71 -5.12
CA SER A 151 -22.81 -16.60 -4.51
C SER A 151 -22.21 -16.18 -3.16
N THR A 152 -21.73 -17.13 -2.37
CA THR A 152 -21.03 -16.87 -1.11
C THR A 152 -19.69 -16.16 -1.36
N GLY A 153 -18.95 -16.55 -2.40
CA GLY A 153 -17.73 -15.87 -2.82
C GLY A 153 -17.97 -14.40 -3.17
N SER A 154 -18.97 -14.12 -4.03
CA SER A 154 -19.34 -12.74 -4.37
C SER A 154 -19.79 -11.91 -3.17
N PHE A 155 -20.52 -12.51 -2.23
CA PHE A 155 -20.92 -11.84 -1.00
C PHE A 155 -19.73 -11.55 -0.08
N LEU A 156 -18.82 -12.52 0.10
CA LEU A 156 -17.58 -12.36 0.87
C LEU A 156 -16.69 -11.28 0.26
N LEU A 157 -16.59 -11.23 -1.07
CA LEU A 157 -15.89 -10.17 -1.78
C LEU A 157 -16.50 -8.80 -1.47
N GLY A 158 -17.81 -8.64 -1.67
CA GLY A 158 -18.51 -7.38 -1.40
C GLY A 158 -18.39 -6.90 0.05
N ILE A 159 -18.62 -7.80 1.02
CA ILE A 159 -18.54 -7.44 2.44
C ILE A 159 -17.11 -7.11 2.86
N SER A 160 -16.09 -7.69 2.23
CA SER A 160 -14.69 -7.42 2.54
C SER A 160 -14.24 -5.99 2.20
N TYR A 161 -14.93 -5.31 1.28
CA TYR A 161 -14.70 -3.89 0.98
C TYR A 161 -15.45 -2.96 1.93
N VAL A 162 -16.58 -3.39 2.51
CA VAL A 162 -17.39 -2.56 3.42
C VAL A 162 -16.94 -2.73 4.89
N ALA A 163 -16.64 -3.97 5.29
CA ALA A 163 -16.29 -4.33 6.65
C ALA A 163 -15.11 -3.54 7.25
N PRO A 164 -14.02 -3.20 6.52
CA PRO A 164 -12.96 -2.35 7.07
C PRO A 164 -13.45 -0.97 7.52
N HIS A 165 -14.40 -0.37 6.78
CA HIS A 165 -14.98 0.92 7.14
C HIS A 165 -15.84 0.83 8.40
N LEU A 166 -16.64 -0.23 8.53
CA LEU A 166 -17.43 -0.48 9.75
C LEU A 166 -16.53 -0.78 10.95
N ASN A 167 -15.47 -1.55 10.73
CA ASN A 167 -14.50 -1.90 11.75
C ASN A 167 -13.78 -0.67 12.33
N ASN A 168 -13.54 0.35 11.51
CA ASN A 168 -12.99 1.62 12.00
C ASN A 168 -13.91 2.37 12.96
N LEU A 169 -15.24 2.21 12.86
CA LEU A 169 -16.17 2.78 13.84
C LEU A 169 -15.97 2.18 15.23
N TYR A 170 -15.45 0.95 15.33
CA TYR A 170 -15.08 0.31 16.58
C TYR A 170 -13.65 0.68 17.02
N PHE A 171 -12.69 0.72 16.08
CA PHE A 171 -11.31 1.05 16.41
C PHE A 171 -11.11 2.49 16.89
N LEU A 172 -11.89 3.45 16.40
CA LEU A 172 -11.79 4.84 16.85
C LEU A 172 -12.09 5.00 18.36
N PRO A 173 -13.21 4.48 18.90
CA PRO A 173 -13.44 4.39 20.35
C PRO A 173 -12.32 3.66 21.11
N LEU A 174 -11.78 2.58 20.53
CA LEU A 174 -10.70 1.82 21.15
C LEU A 174 -9.42 2.65 21.25
N CYS A 175 -9.06 3.38 20.19
CA CYS A 175 -7.92 4.30 20.17
C CYS A 175 -8.09 5.42 21.18
N ARG A 176 -9.31 5.94 21.38
CA ARG A 176 -9.59 6.94 22.43
C ARG A 176 -9.40 6.41 23.85
N ARG A 177 -9.64 5.12 24.08
CA ARG A 177 -9.52 4.50 25.42
C ARG A 177 -8.12 4.00 25.72
N TRP A 178 -7.45 3.41 24.74
CA TRP A 178 -6.18 2.69 24.92
C TRP A 178 -4.98 3.38 24.26
N GLY A 179 -5.22 4.46 23.50
CA GLY A 179 -4.21 5.13 22.67
C GLY A 179 -4.06 4.46 21.30
N VAL A 180 -3.70 5.26 20.29
CA VAL A 180 -3.54 4.78 18.90
C VAL A 180 -2.42 3.74 18.81
N TYR A 181 -1.26 4.01 19.41
CA TYR A 181 -0.10 3.12 19.37
C TYR A 181 -0.38 1.74 19.97
N ALA A 182 -1.04 1.66 21.14
CA ALA A 182 -1.36 0.38 21.76
C ALA A 182 -2.32 -0.46 20.90
N VAL A 183 -3.31 0.20 20.28
CA VAL A 183 -4.27 -0.46 19.39
C VAL A 183 -3.60 -0.96 18.11
N VAL A 184 -2.81 -0.12 17.44
CA VAL A 184 -2.10 -0.49 16.21
C VAL A 184 -1.13 -1.65 16.47
N ARG A 185 -0.33 -1.57 17.56
CA ARG A 185 0.58 -2.66 17.95
C ARG A 185 -0.18 -3.95 18.25
N GLY A 186 -1.32 -3.87 18.95
CA GLY A 186 -2.19 -5.00 19.20
C GLY A 186 -2.74 -5.64 17.92
N LEU A 187 -3.11 -4.82 16.93
CA LEU A 187 -3.57 -5.30 15.62
C LEU A 187 -2.46 -6.01 14.85
N PHE A 188 -1.24 -5.49 14.86
CA PHE A 188 -0.10 -6.17 14.24
C PHE A 188 0.19 -7.51 14.94
N LEU A 189 0.13 -7.57 16.28
CA LEU A 189 0.33 -8.82 17.02
C LEU A 189 -0.76 -9.84 16.71
N LEU A 190 -2.02 -9.40 16.67
CA LEU A 190 -3.15 -10.24 16.32
C LEU A 190 -2.99 -10.81 14.90
N LYS A 191 -2.61 -9.98 13.93
CA LYS A 191 -2.37 -10.41 12.55
C LYS A 191 -1.22 -11.40 12.44
N LEU A 192 -0.12 -11.15 13.14
CA LEU A 192 1.02 -12.07 13.20
C LEU A 192 0.59 -13.41 13.79
N GLY A 193 -0.16 -13.39 14.89
CA GLY A 193 -0.71 -14.60 15.52
C GLY A 193 -1.65 -15.38 14.60
N LEU A 194 -2.57 -14.71 13.91
CA LEU A 194 -3.46 -15.34 12.92
C LEU A 194 -2.68 -15.96 11.75
N SER A 195 -1.61 -15.30 11.30
CA SER A 195 -0.74 -15.79 10.22
C SER A 195 0.06 -17.01 10.64
N LEU A 196 0.64 -16.99 11.85
CA LEU A 196 1.35 -18.15 12.42
C LEU A 196 0.42 -19.33 12.66
N LEU A 197 -0.79 -19.08 13.16
CA LEU A 197 -1.81 -20.12 13.35
C LEU A 197 -2.15 -20.78 12.01
N MET A 198 -2.35 -20.00 10.95
CA MET A 198 -2.63 -20.51 9.61
C MET A 198 -1.43 -21.29 9.03
N LEU A 199 -0.20 -20.84 9.31
CA LEU A 199 1.03 -21.53 8.91
C LEU A 199 1.16 -22.90 9.56
N LEU A 200 0.79 -23.02 10.85
CA LEU A 200 0.87 -24.26 11.62
C LEU A 200 -0.30 -25.23 11.33
N ALA A 201 -1.50 -24.70 11.12
CA ALA A 201 -2.70 -25.51 10.91
C ALA A 201 -2.82 -26.05 9.47
N GLY A 202 -2.22 -25.37 8.49
CA GLY A 202 -2.35 -25.74 7.07
C GLY A 202 -3.74 -25.43 6.47
N PRO A 203 -3.89 -25.58 5.13
CA PRO A 203 -5.13 -25.24 4.41
C PRO A 203 -6.32 -26.16 4.67
N ASP A 204 -6.12 -27.32 5.30
CA ASP A 204 -7.11 -28.41 5.34
C ASP A 204 -8.38 -28.06 6.16
N HIS A 205 -8.38 -26.89 6.82
CA HIS A 205 -9.52 -26.37 7.57
C HIS A 205 -10.14 -25.15 6.86
N PRO A 206 -11.18 -25.35 6.01
CA PRO A 206 -11.74 -24.28 5.18
C PRO A 206 -12.36 -23.13 5.99
N GLY A 207 -12.92 -23.44 7.18
CA GLY A 207 -13.43 -22.41 8.09
C GLY A 207 -12.34 -21.50 8.66
N LEU A 208 -11.20 -22.09 9.03
CA LEU A 208 -10.04 -21.34 9.53
C LEU A 208 -9.40 -20.50 8.41
N LEU A 209 -9.28 -21.06 7.21
CA LEU A 209 -8.79 -20.37 6.02
C LEU A 209 -9.68 -19.17 5.65
N CYS A 210 -11.00 -19.37 5.65
CA CYS A 210 -11.97 -18.29 5.39
C CYS A 210 -11.88 -17.18 6.44
N LEU A 211 -11.79 -17.55 7.72
CA LEU A 211 -11.62 -16.59 8.81
C LEU A 211 -10.31 -15.81 8.65
N PHE A 212 -9.20 -16.50 8.38
CA PHE A 212 -7.90 -15.89 8.17
C PHE A 212 -7.93 -14.88 7.01
N ILE A 213 -8.42 -15.27 5.84
CA ILE A 213 -8.47 -14.40 4.66
C ILE A 213 -9.35 -13.16 4.92
N ALA A 214 -10.54 -13.35 5.49
CA ALA A 214 -11.45 -12.26 5.81
C ALA A 214 -10.88 -11.31 6.88
N SER A 215 -10.36 -11.83 7.98
CA SER A 215 -9.75 -11.03 9.05
C SER A 215 -8.50 -10.30 8.57
N ASN A 216 -7.65 -10.95 7.76
CA ASN A 216 -6.46 -10.34 7.19
C ASN A 216 -6.83 -9.12 6.32
N ARG A 217 -7.86 -9.25 5.48
CA ARG A 217 -8.39 -8.14 4.67
C ARG A 217 -8.89 -6.98 5.52
N VAL A 218 -9.80 -7.27 6.45
CA VAL A 218 -10.47 -6.27 7.29
C VAL A 218 -9.49 -5.53 8.20
N PHE A 219 -8.58 -6.24 8.85
CA PHE A 219 -7.62 -5.63 9.76
C PHE A 219 -6.50 -4.89 9.01
N THR A 220 -6.07 -5.35 7.84
CA THR A 220 -5.02 -4.66 7.05
C THR A 220 -5.49 -3.28 6.60
N GLU A 221 -6.68 -3.22 6.02
CA GLU A 221 -7.23 -1.96 5.58
C GLU A 221 -7.64 -1.05 6.76
N GLY A 222 -8.18 -1.64 7.83
CA GLY A 222 -8.47 -0.92 9.07
C GLY A 222 -7.21 -0.26 9.66
N THR A 223 -6.10 -0.99 9.76
CA THR A 223 -4.84 -0.45 10.27
C THR A 223 -4.32 0.71 9.42
N CYS A 224 -4.32 0.63 8.09
CA CYS A 224 -3.84 1.73 7.24
C CYS A 224 -4.62 3.02 7.47
N LYS A 225 -5.94 2.91 7.65
CA LYS A 225 -6.79 4.05 7.97
C LYS A 225 -6.46 4.61 9.36
N LEU A 226 -6.17 3.77 10.36
CA LEU A 226 -5.75 4.23 11.69
C LEU A 226 -4.37 4.90 11.68
N LEU A 227 -3.44 4.51 10.81
CA LEU A 227 -2.11 5.13 10.74
C LEU A 227 -2.17 6.61 10.39
N THR A 228 -3.24 7.08 9.74
CA THR A 228 -3.46 8.52 9.54
C THR A 228 -3.56 9.31 10.84
N LEU A 229 -3.99 8.69 11.95
CA LEU A 229 -3.97 9.30 13.29
C LEU A 229 -2.56 9.38 13.86
N VAL A 230 -1.68 8.43 13.53
CA VAL A 230 -0.27 8.50 13.92
C VAL A 230 0.43 9.62 13.16
N VAL A 231 0.06 9.85 11.89
CA VAL A 231 0.53 11.02 11.13
C VAL A 231 0.14 12.32 11.83
N THR A 232 -1.09 12.44 12.35
CA THR A 232 -1.49 13.65 13.11
C THR A 232 -0.70 13.81 14.40
N ASP A 233 -0.38 12.71 15.10
CA ASP A 233 0.48 12.78 16.28
C ASP A 233 1.91 13.25 15.91
N LEU A 234 2.44 12.85 14.74
CA LEU A 234 3.72 13.34 14.23
C LEU A 234 3.69 14.82 13.83
N VAL A 235 2.54 15.32 13.34
CA VAL A 235 2.33 16.75 13.10
C VAL A 235 2.44 17.52 14.41
N ASP A 236 1.78 17.03 15.46
CA ASP A 236 1.82 17.66 16.78
C ASP A 236 3.22 17.57 17.41
N GLU A 237 3.93 16.46 17.21
CA GLU A 237 5.33 16.31 17.64
C GLU A 237 6.26 17.31 16.92
N ASP A 238 6.14 17.48 15.59
CA ASP A 238 6.91 18.48 14.83
C ASP A 238 6.60 19.92 15.28
N LEU A 239 5.34 20.22 15.60
CA LEU A 239 4.92 21.51 16.14
C LEU A 239 5.68 21.84 17.44
N VAL A 240 5.73 20.87 18.37
CA VAL A 240 6.36 21.05 19.69
C VAL A 240 7.88 21.06 19.61
N LEU A 241 8.49 20.08 18.91
CA LEU A 241 9.95 19.94 18.85
C LEU A 241 10.63 21.07 18.08
N ASN A 242 9.98 21.59 17.04
CA ASN A 242 10.53 22.70 16.24
C ASN A 242 9.95 24.07 16.61
N HIS A 243 9.23 24.15 17.74
CA HIS A 243 8.61 25.37 18.27
C HIS A 243 7.87 26.18 17.20
N ARG A 244 7.11 25.49 16.35
CA ARG A 244 6.38 26.15 15.26
C ARG A 244 5.15 26.85 15.83
N LYS A 245 4.77 27.99 15.24
CA LYS A 245 3.56 28.71 15.64
C LYS A 245 2.28 27.97 15.25
N GLN A 246 2.36 27.22 14.15
CA GLN A 246 1.23 26.51 13.57
C GLN A 246 1.73 25.22 12.92
N ALA A 247 0.87 24.20 12.96
CA ALA A 247 1.14 22.88 12.44
C ALA A 247 1.25 22.88 10.91
N ALA A 248 2.35 22.38 10.37
CA ALA A 248 2.54 22.16 8.93
C ALA A 248 1.94 20.81 8.52
N SER A 249 0.62 20.65 8.75
CA SER A 249 -0.06 19.36 8.59
C SER A 249 -0.10 18.91 7.14
N ALA A 250 -0.48 19.78 6.20
CA ALA A 250 -0.58 19.41 4.79
C ALA A 250 0.79 19.02 4.23
N LEU A 251 1.85 19.76 4.61
CA LEU A 251 3.20 19.41 4.25
C LEU A 251 3.63 18.06 4.84
N LEU A 252 3.46 17.83 6.15
CA LEU A 252 3.89 16.57 6.77
C LEU A 252 3.14 15.35 6.20
N PHE A 253 1.82 15.45 5.99
CA PHE A 253 1.05 14.43 5.28
C PHE A 253 1.59 14.18 3.87
N GLY A 254 1.96 15.24 3.15
CA GLY A 254 2.59 15.12 1.84
C GLY A 254 3.96 14.44 1.88
N MET A 255 4.74 14.65 2.94
CA MET A 255 6.06 14.02 3.10
C MET A 255 5.96 12.54 3.46
N VAL A 256 4.95 12.15 4.23
CA VAL A 256 4.60 10.73 4.42
C VAL A 256 4.20 10.11 3.09
N ALA A 257 3.29 10.77 2.34
CA ALA A 257 2.81 10.29 1.04
C ALA A 257 3.94 10.12 0.02
N LEU A 258 4.92 11.03 0.00
CA LEU A 258 6.10 10.94 -0.87
C LEU A 258 6.83 9.60 -0.73
N VAL A 259 6.90 9.06 0.48
CA VAL A 259 7.60 7.80 0.75
C VAL A 259 6.67 6.59 0.65
N THR A 260 5.40 6.73 1.02
CA THR A 260 4.49 5.57 1.18
C THR A 260 3.68 5.27 -0.06
N LYS A 261 3.33 6.27 -0.89
CA LYS A 261 2.61 6.07 -2.16
C LYS A 261 3.31 5.18 -3.18
N PRO A 262 4.65 5.17 -3.30
CA PRO A 262 5.35 4.17 -4.11
C PRO A 262 4.96 2.73 -3.77
N GLY A 263 4.71 2.42 -2.49
CA GLY A 263 4.22 1.11 -2.06
C GLY A 263 2.87 0.71 -2.69
N GLN A 264 2.01 1.69 -2.98
CA GLN A 264 0.73 1.47 -3.66
C GLN A 264 0.93 1.04 -5.12
N THR A 265 1.82 1.73 -5.84
CA THR A 265 2.13 1.41 -7.23
C THR A 265 2.89 0.09 -7.34
N PHE A 266 3.82 -0.20 -6.41
CA PHE A 266 4.56 -1.45 -6.43
C PHE A 266 3.73 -2.68 -6.08
N ALA A 267 2.65 -2.55 -5.31
CA ALA A 267 1.79 -3.65 -4.91
C ALA A 267 1.30 -4.54 -6.08
N PRO A 268 0.59 -4.02 -7.10
CA PRO A 268 0.15 -4.81 -8.24
C PRO A 268 1.33 -5.39 -9.03
N LEU A 269 2.40 -4.61 -9.24
CA LEU A 269 3.58 -5.01 -10.02
C LEU A 269 4.30 -6.20 -9.37
N LEU A 270 4.58 -6.09 -8.08
CA LEU A 270 5.23 -7.13 -7.30
C LEU A 270 4.37 -8.38 -7.15
N GLY A 271 3.06 -8.22 -6.93
CA GLY A 271 2.18 -9.37 -6.79
C GLY A 271 1.98 -10.14 -8.07
N THR A 272 1.89 -9.47 -9.22
CA THR A 272 1.85 -10.16 -10.51
C THR A 272 3.15 -10.91 -10.76
N TRP A 273 4.31 -10.29 -10.53
CA TRP A 273 5.61 -10.97 -10.65
C TRP A 273 5.70 -12.21 -9.73
N LEU A 274 5.30 -12.06 -8.47
CA LEU A 274 5.31 -13.14 -7.49
C LEU A 274 4.44 -14.32 -7.92
N LEU A 275 3.23 -14.04 -8.40
CA LEU A 275 2.34 -15.07 -8.91
C LEU A 275 2.95 -15.78 -10.11
N CYS A 276 3.52 -15.05 -11.08
CA CYS A 276 4.20 -15.65 -12.25
C CYS A 276 5.36 -16.57 -11.84
N PHE A 277 6.14 -16.15 -10.84
CA PHE A 277 7.27 -16.91 -10.33
C PHE A 277 6.82 -18.24 -9.71
N TYR A 278 5.75 -18.22 -8.90
CA TYR A 278 5.24 -19.42 -8.25
C TYR A 278 4.36 -20.28 -9.17
N THR A 279 3.70 -19.70 -10.18
CA THR A 279 2.81 -20.43 -11.11
C THR A 279 3.55 -21.28 -12.12
N GLY A 280 4.77 -20.91 -12.52
CA GLY A 280 5.53 -21.58 -13.58
C GLY A 280 4.91 -21.47 -14.98
N GLU A 281 3.59 -21.29 -15.06
CA GLU A 281 2.88 -20.80 -16.22
C GLU A 281 3.08 -19.29 -16.32
N GLY A 282 3.61 -18.85 -17.46
CA GLY A 282 3.46 -17.47 -17.88
C GLY A 282 1.96 -17.12 -17.79
N PRO A 283 1.59 -16.01 -17.13
CA PRO A 283 0.22 -15.70 -16.81
C PRO A 283 -0.62 -15.71 -18.09
N GLY A 284 -1.71 -16.48 -18.08
CA GLY A 284 -2.50 -16.80 -19.26
C GLY A 284 -2.73 -15.58 -20.15
N ALA A 285 -2.10 -15.57 -21.33
CA ALA A 285 -2.31 -14.73 -22.52
C ALA A 285 -2.63 -13.21 -22.37
N GLY A 286 -2.55 -12.60 -21.18
CA GLY A 286 -3.08 -11.26 -20.95
C GLY A 286 -2.47 -10.48 -19.80
N MET A 287 -1.40 -10.94 -19.14
CA MET A 287 -0.86 -10.25 -17.96
C MET A 287 0.66 -10.30 -17.87
N VAL A 288 1.39 -9.83 -18.89
CA VAL A 288 2.86 -9.81 -18.81
C VAL A 288 3.37 -8.41 -18.48
N LEU A 289 3.81 -8.22 -17.23
CA LEU A 289 4.78 -7.22 -16.83
C LEU A 289 6.04 -7.93 -16.31
N GLU A 290 7.03 -8.16 -17.16
CA GLU A 290 8.39 -8.40 -16.68
C GLU A 290 8.94 -7.06 -16.15
N ALA A 291 9.41 -7.06 -14.90
CA ALA A 291 10.03 -5.89 -14.30
C ALA A 291 11.44 -5.67 -14.90
N PRO A 292 11.84 -4.43 -15.24
CA PRO A 292 13.20 -4.16 -15.69
C PRO A 292 14.24 -4.63 -14.66
N GLY A 293 15.42 -5.07 -15.11
CA GLY A 293 16.43 -5.70 -14.24
C GLY A 293 16.80 -4.91 -12.98
N SER A 294 16.69 -3.58 -13.00
CA SER A 294 16.94 -2.71 -11.84
C SER A 294 15.88 -2.82 -10.73
N THR A 295 14.60 -3.02 -11.07
CA THR A 295 13.53 -3.25 -10.08
C THR A 295 13.55 -4.69 -9.57
N ALA A 296 13.88 -5.66 -10.42
CA ALA A 296 14.16 -7.03 -9.98
C ALA A 296 15.32 -7.09 -8.96
N TYR A 297 16.39 -6.31 -9.19
CA TYR A 297 17.50 -6.17 -8.24
C TYR A 297 17.10 -5.48 -6.92
N LEU A 298 16.29 -4.42 -6.97
CA LEU A 298 15.82 -3.73 -5.77
C LEU A 298 14.90 -4.64 -4.93
N VAL A 299 14.06 -5.43 -5.59
CA VAL A 299 13.15 -6.40 -4.97
C VAL A 299 13.93 -7.59 -4.41
N TYR A 300 14.92 -8.10 -5.14
CA TYR A 300 15.85 -9.11 -4.64
C TYR A 300 16.62 -8.60 -3.41
N LEU A 301 17.09 -7.36 -3.41
CA LEU A 301 17.76 -6.73 -2.28
C LEU A 301 16.84 -6.58 -1.06
N LEU A 302 15.57 -6.21 -1.27
CA LEU A 302 14.56 -6.11 -0.21
C LEU A 302 14.17 -7.49 0.36
N MET A 303 14.14 -8.54 -0.47
CA MET A 303 13.87 -9.92 -0.03
C MET A 303 15.11 -10.62 0.58
N SER A 304 16.33 -10.21 0.21
CA SER A 304 17.60 -10.76 0.70
C SER A 304 18.02 -10.24 2.09
N LEU A 305 17.20 -9.39 2.72
CA LEU A 305 17.38 -8.98 4.11
C LEU A 305 16.86 -10.01 5.13
N GLY A 306 16.32 -11.15 4.67
CA GLY A 306 16.06 -12.34 5.50
C GLY A 306 17.24 -13.32 5.47
N PRO A 307 17.53 -14.05 6.57
CA PRO A 307 18.69 -14.92 6.62
C PRO A 307 18.49 -16.18 5.78
N GLY A 308 19.31 -16.31 4.73
CA GLY A 308 19.85 -17.57 4.23
C GLY A 308 18.90 -18.55 3.52
N SER A 309 18.89 -18.51 2.19
CA SER A 309 18.74 -19.74 1.39
C SER A 309 19.77 -19.77 0.26
N SER A 310 20.77 -20.61 0.46
CA SER A 310 21.96 -20.85 -0.37
C SER A 310 21.64 -21.67 -1.64
N GLU A 311 20.64 -21.26 -2.41
CA GLU A 311 20.29 -21.84 -3.73
C GLU A 311 20.46 -20.86 -4.90
N ALA A 312 20.72 -19.58 -4.64
CA ALA A 312 20.86 -18.55 -5.68
C ALA A 312 22.20 -18.57 -6.46
N GLU A 313 23.21 -19.32 -5.99
CA GLU A 313 24.57 -19.28 -6.56
C GLU A 313 24.76 -20.20 -7.79
N ARG A 314 23.73 -20.96 -8.19
CA ARG A 314 23.84 -21.94 -9.30
C ARG A 314 23.36 -21.44 -10.67
N MET A 315 22.91 -20.18 -10.78
CA MET A 315 22.34 -19.62 -12.02
C MET A 315 23.10 -18.43 -12.62
N THR A 316 24.22 -18.00 -12.03
CA THR A 316 25.04 -16.89 -12.55
C THR A 316 26.05 -17.30 -13.63
N THR A 317 26.22 -18.58 -13.95
CA THR A 317 27.21 -19.06 -14.95
C THR A 317 26.67 -19.27 -16.36
N SER A 318 25.52 -18.69 -16.72
CA SER A 318 24.93 -18.80 -18.07
C SER A 318 24.76 -17.44 -18.75
N HIS A 319 25.64 -16.49 -18.44
CA HIS A 319 25.70 -15.18 -19.07
C HIS A 319 26.66 -15.21 -20.27
N ASP A 320 26.33 -15.98 -21.32
CA ASP A 320 26.97 -15.86 -22.64
C ASP A 320 26.29 -16.78 -23.67
N ARG A 321 25.23 -16.27 -24.32
CA ARG A 321 24.97 -16.48 -25.76
C ARG A 321 23.82 -15.60 -26.23
N GLY A 322 24.15 -14.74 -27.20
CA GLY A 322 23.30 -13.69 -27.74
C GLY A 322 22.01 -14.16 -28.40
N TRP A 323 21.02 -13.28 -28.34
CA TRP A 323 19.73 -13.38 -29.00
C TRP A 323 19.89 -13.05 -30.50
N ALA A 324 19.54 -13.98 -31.37
CA ALA A 324 19.28 -13.71 -32.78
C ALA A 324 17.92 -14.32 -33.17
N TRP A 325 17.03 -13.46 -33.64
CA TRP A 325 15.69 -13.78 -34.10
C TRP A 325 15.71 -14.61 -35.39
N ALA A 326 14.93 -15.69 -35.44
CA ALA A 326 14.33 -16.22 -36.67
C ALA A 326 13.12 -17.10 -36.34
N ALA A 327 11.92 -16.65 -36.70
CA ALA A 327 10.82 -17.54 -37.09
C ALA A 327 10.95 -17.77 -38.61
N PRO A 328 10.72 -18.97 -39.17
CA PRO A 328 9.33 -19.47 -39.28
C PRO A 328 9.15 -21.01 -39.31
N GLY A 329 7.97 -21.45 -38.87
CA GLY A 329 7.30 -22.65 -39.41
C GLY A 329 7.39 -23.96 -38.62
N CYS A 330 6.25 -24.68 -38.66
CA CYS A 330 6.04 -26.12 -38.42
C CYS A 330 5.59 -26.61 -37.02
N HIS A 331 4.29 -26.93 -36.99
CA HIS A 331 3.59 -28.05 -36.37
C HIS A 331 3.65 -28.32 -34.85
N PRO A 332 2.50 -28.67 -34.23
CA PRO A 332 2.43 -29.02 -32.82
C PRO A 332 3.02 -30.42 -32.63
N SER A 333 3.96 -30.57 -31.71
CA SER A 333 4.28 -31.87 -31.13
C SER A 333 4.10 -31.84 -29.61
N PRO A 334 3.59 -32.94 -29.03
CA PRO A 334 2.95 -32.95 -27.73
C PRO A 334 3.94 -33.50 -26.71
N ALA A 335 4.72 -32.65 -26.06
CA ALA A 335 5.58 -33.07 -24.96
C ALA A 335 6.02 -31.88 -24.11
N CYS A 336 5.06 -31.13 -23.58
CA CYS A 336 5.26 -30.50 -22.27
C CYS A 336 4.39 -31.28 -21.29
N PRO A 337 4.95 -31.83 -20.20
CA PRO A 337 4.12 -32.43 -19.18
C PRO A 337 3.21 -31.33 -18.65
N TYR A 338 1.90 -31.50 -18.85
CA TYR A 338 0.89 -30.84 -18.04
C TYR A 338 1.29 -31.08 -16.57
N VAL A 339 1.89 -30.08 -15.93
CA VAL A 339 1.96 -30.04 -14.47
C VAL A 339 0.51 -29.84 -14.06
N GLY A 340 -0.16 -30.94 -13.74
CA GLY A 340 -1.55 -30.91 -13.30
C GLY A 340 -1.70 -29.92 -12.15
N ARG A 341 -2.83 -29.20 -12.13
CA ARG A 341 -3.35 -28.51 -10.93
C ARG A 341 -3.40 -29.51 -9.78
N GLY A 342 -2.31 -29.63 -9.04
CA GLY A 342 -2.18 -30.52 -7.90
C GLY A 342 -2.35 -29.73 -6.61
N THR A 343 -2.84 -30.40 -5.58
CA THR A 343 -2.89 -29.92 -4.19
C THR A 343 -1.57 -29.30 -3.69
N GLY A 344 -0.42 -29.74 -4.21
CA GLY A 344 0.90 -29.15 -3.91
C GLY A 344 1.10 -27.72 -4.41
N PHE A 345 0.42 -27.33 -5.49
CA PHE A 345 0.49 -25.98 -6.05
C PHE A 345 -0.23 -24.95 -5.18
N HIS A 346 -1.46 -25.27 -4.76
CA HIS A 346 -2.24 -24.43 -3.84
C HIS A 346 -1.54 -24.27 -2.49
N LEU A 347 -0.89 -25.34 -2.01
CA LEU A 347 -0.13 -25.32 -0.75
C LEU A 347 1.11 -24.41 -0.83
N LEU A 348 1.86 -24.44 -1.93
CA LEU A 348 3.07 -23.61 -2.12
C LEU A 348 2.73 -22.11 -2.21
N VAL A 349 1.69 -21.76 -2.97
CA VAL A 349 1.22 -20.37 -3.11
C VAL A 349 0.68 -19.86 -1.78
N LEU A 350 -0.11 -20.66 -1.07
CA LEU A 350 -0.64 -20.30 0.24
C LEU A 350 0.47 -20.10 1.28
N HIS A 351 1.44 -21.02 1.33
CA HIS A 351 2.56 -20.95 2.28
C HIS A 351 3.44 -19.72 2.01
N SER A 352 3.73 -19.42 0.75
CA SER A 352 4.50 -18.23 0.34
C SER A 352 3.75 -16.94 0.68
N PHE A 353 2.45 -16.91 0.46
CA PHE A 353 1.58 -15.79 0.80
C PHE A 353 1.51 -15.54 2.32
N ILE A 354 1.28 -16.59 3.12
CA ILE A 354 1.25 -16.48 4.59
C ILE A 354 2.62 -16.05 5.12
N HIS A 355 3.71 -16.57 4.54
CA HIS A 355 5.07 -16.21 4.95
C HIS A 355 5.38 -14.73 4.68
N GLN A 356 4.99 -14.20 3.52
CA GLN A 356 5.16 -12.77 3.21
C GLN A 356 4.34 -11.88 4.14
N ILE A 357 3.09 -12.27 4.42
CA ILE A 357 2.23 -11.60 5.39
C ILE A 357 2.90 -11.59 6.78
N CYS A 358 3.42 -12.73 7.21
CA CYS A 358 4.09 -12.89 8.50
C CYS A 358 5.34 -12.00 8.60
N MET A 359 6.19 -11.99 7.56
CA MET A 359 7.40 -11.17 7.51
C MET A 359 7.06 -9.67 7.47
N GLY A 360 6.04 -9.29 6.72
CA GLY A 360 5.54 -7.92 6.69
C GLY A 360 5.06 -7.43 8.05
N TYR A 361 4.26 -8.23 8.76
CA TYR A 361 3.78 -7.87 10.10
C TYR A 361 4.87 -7.91 11.16
N LEU A 362 5.82 -8.83 11.04
CA LEU A 362 7.01 -8.83 11.90
C LEU A 362 7.84 -7.56 11.68
N LEU A 363 8.06 -7.17 10.42
CA LEU A 363 8.75 -5.94 10.09
C LEU A 363 7.99 -4.72 10.64
N CYS A 364 6.68 -4.65 10.45
CA CYS A 364 5.86 -3.58 11.04
C CYS A 364 5.94 -3.56 12.57
N GLN A 365 6.03 -4.71 13.24
CA GLN A 365 6.23 -4.78 14.71
C GLN A 365 7.60 -4.31 15.16
N VAL A 366 8.64 -4.58 14.38
CA VAL A 366 10.00 -4.13 14.71
C VAL A 366 10.13 -2.62 14.49
N LEU A 367 9.43 -2.08 13.50
CA LEU A 367 9.49 -0.67 13.11
C LEU A 367 8.53 0.23 13.91
N PHE A 368 7.49 -0.31 14.56
CA PHE A 368 6.44 0.42 15.30
C PHE A 368 6.53 0.21 16.81
#